data_AF-Q92368-F1
#
_entry.id   AF-Q92368-F1
#
_cell.length_a   1.000
_cell.length_b   1.000
_cell.length_c   1.000
_cell.angle_alpha   90.00
_cell.angle_beta   90.00
_cell.angle_gamma   90.00
#
_symmetry.space_group_name_H-M   'P 1'
#
loop_
_entity.id
_entity.type
_entity.pdbx_description
1 polymer ?
#
loop_
_entity_poly.entity_id
_entity_poly.type
_entity_poly.pdbx_seq_one_letter_code
_entity_poly.pdbx_strand_id
1 'polypeptide(L)'
;MENLESPNYEPALVYEWIIQLVSGTSREQALVELSRKREQYEDLALILWHSYGVMTALLQEIISVYPLLNPPTLTGPTSNRVCNALALLQCIASHPETRIHFLNAHITLFLYPFLNTLSKSKPFEYLRLTSLGVIGALVKNDSPEVINFLLSTEIIPLCLRIMENGSELSKTVAIFIVQKFLCDDVGLQYICQTYERFYAVASVLNNMVMQLVDSFAFRLLKHVIRCYLRLSDNPRAREALRHCLPEPLRDATFAQVLKDDHNTKKCLAQLLINLSDVAVVNQ
;
A
#
# COMPACT_ATOMS: atom_id res chain seq x y z
N MET A 1 44.94 5.70 22.58
CA MET A 1 43.75 6.57 22.47
C MET A 1 42.59 5.66 22.12
N GLU A 2 42.02 5.01 23.13
CA GLU A 2 40.77 4.27 22.92
C GLU A 2 39.67 5.31 22.74
N ASN A 3 39.02 5.27 21.59
CA ASN A 3 37.82 6.04 21.33
C ASN A 3 36.77 5.63 22.36
N LEU A 4 36.56 6.49 23.35
CA LEU A 4 35.39 6.44 24.22
C LEU A 4 34.16 6.62 23.32
N GLU A 5 33.57 5.51 22.88
CA GLU A 5 32.25 5.51 22.27
C GLU A 5 31.31 6.27 23.21
N SER A 6 30.82 7.40 22.69
CA SER A 6 30.09 8.37 23.49
C SER A 6 28.80 7.72 24.03
N PRO A 7 28.53 7.81 25.34
CA PRO A 7 27.50 7.00 25.98
C PRO A 7 26.11 7.40 25.48
N ASN A 8 25.48 6.51 24.70
CA ASN A 8 24.05 6.44 24.38
C ASN A 8 23.23 7.76 24.45
N TYR A 9 23.72 8.84 23.83
CA TYR A 9 22.99 10.12 23.74
C TYR A 9 21.71 10.00 22.89
N GLU A 10 21.65 8.97 22.06
CA GLU A 10 20.64 8.79 21.04
C GLU A 10 19.20 8.61 21.58
N PRO A 11 18.92 7.74 22.58
CA PRO A 11 17.60 7.68 23.21
C PRO A 11 17.14 9.02 23.81
N ALA A 12 18.05 9.81 24.39
CA ALA A 12 17.71 11.10 24.98
C ALA A 12 17.17 12.10 23.93
N LEU A 13 17.76 12.09 22.73
CA LEU A 13 17.31 12.93 21.61
C LEU A 13 15.91 12.52 21.11
N VAL A 14 15.61 11.22 21.08
CA VAL A 14 14.27 10.74 20.70
C VAL A 14 13.20 11.32 21.62
N TYR A 15 13.41 11.27 22.94
CA TYR A 15 12.46 11.85 23.90
C TYR A 15 12.32 13.37 23.75
N GLU A 16 13.43 14.08 23.48
CA GLU A 16 13.37 15.52 23.20
C GLU A 16 12.52 15.82 21.96
N TRP A 17 12.71 15.06 20.86
CA TRP A 17 11.89 15.24 19.66
C TRP A 17 10.43 14.87 19.90
N ILE A 18 10.12 13.88 20.74
CA ILE A 18 8.74 13.56 21.12
C ILE A 18 8.09 14.76 21.85
N ILE A 19 8.81 15.39 22.79
CA ILE A 19 8.32 16.60 23.46
C ILE A 19 8.12 17.75 22.46
N GLN A 20 9.07 17.94 21.54
CA GLN A 20 8.97 18.96 20.50
C GLN A 20 7.81 18.71 19.53
N LEU A 21 7.50 17.45 19.22
CA LEU A 21 6.37 17.06 18.39
C LEU A 21 5.04 17.45 19.04
N VAL A 22 4.88 17.21 20.35
CA VAL A 22 3.62 17.47 21.06
C VAL A 22 3.43 18.96 21.32
N SER A 23 4.41 19.62 21.94
CA SER A 23 4.26 20.99 22.47
C SER A 23 5.38 21.96 22.06
N GLY A 24 6.31 21.55 21.21
CA GLY A 24 7.46 22.35 20.83
C GLY A 24 7.18 23.39 19.75
N THR A 25 8.01 24.44 19.72
CA THR A 25 8.07 25.40 18.61
C THR A 25 8.69 24.80 17.35
N SER A 26 9.43 23.69 17.50
CA SER A 26 10.18 23.04 16.42
C SER A 26 9.55 21.72 15.96
N ARG A 27 8.21 21.65 15.94
CA ARG A 27 7.45 20.44 15.55
C ARG A 27 7.87 19.88 14.19
N GLU A 28 8.08 20.72 13.20
CA GLU A 28 8.47 20.29 11.85
C GLU A 28 9.85 19.62 11.84
N GLN A 29 10.81 20.15 12.59
CA GLN A 29 12.12 19.54 12.76
C GLN A 29 12.02 18.19 13.49
N ALA A 30 11.22 18.13 14.55
CA ALA A 30 10.98 16.89 15.28
C ALA A 30 10.38 15.78 14.38
N LEU A 31 9.42 16.13 13.51
CA LEU A 31 8.85 15.21 12.53
C LEU A 31 9.93 14.64 11.59
N VAL A 32 10.83 15.48 11.08
CA VAL A 32 11.91 15.08 10.18
C VAL A 32 12.90 14.15 10.87
N GLU A 33 13.34 14.49 12.09
CA GLU A 33 14.34 13.69 12.80
C GLU A 33 13.76 12.35 13.28
N LEU A 34 12.54 12.34 13.82
CA LEU A 34 11.85 11.10 14.18
C LEU A 34 11.61 10.22 12.95
N SER A 35 11.20 10.80 11.81
CA SER A 35 10.92 10.01 10.60
C SER A 35 12.18 9.36 10.02
N ARG A 36 13.35 10.01 10.15
CA ARG A 36 14.66 9.46 9.79
C ARG A 36 15.10 8.32 10.70
N LYS A 37 14.77 8.41 11.98
CA LYS A 37 15.17 7.44 13.00
C LYS A 37 14.27 6.19 13.10
N ARG A 38 13.15 6.15 12.37
CA ARG A 38 12.13 5.09 12.45
C ARG A 38 12.60 3.65 12.19
N GLU A 39 13.70 3.47 11.47
CA GLU A 39 14.27 2.14 11.18
C GLU A 39 15.42 1.78 12.13
N GLN A 40 15.89 2.74 12.95
CA GLN A 40 17.04 2.59 13.84
C GLN A 40 16.64 2.26 15.28
N TYR A 41 15.46 2.68 15.72
CA TYR A 41 14.93 2.35 17.05
C TYR A 41 13.67 1.50 16.91
N GLU A 42 13.80 0.22 17.24
CA GLU A 42 12.71 -0.76 17.21
C GLU A 42 11.53 -0.31 18.10
N ASP A 43 11.85 0.25 19.28
CA ASP A 43 10.87 0.73 20.25
C ASP A 43 10.20 2.07 19.86
N LEU A 44 10.61 2.72 18.75
CA LEU A 44 10.05 4.03 18.38
C LEU A 44 8.53 3.95 18.18
N ALA A 45 8.03 2.85 17.60
CA ALA A 45 6.60 2.66 17.42
C ALA A 45 5.84 2.63 18.76
N LEU A 46 6.42 2.00 19.78
CA LEU A 46 5.87 1.96 21.13
C LEU A 46 5.87 3.35 21.77
N ILE A 47 7.01 4.06 21.67
CA ILE A 47 7.16 5.42 22.20
C ILE A 47 6.15 6.36 21.56
N LEU A 48 6.03 6.35 20.22
CA LEU A 48 5.08 7.19 19.50
C LEU A 48 3.63 6.90 19.89
N TRP A 49 3.27 5.62 20.06
CA TRP A 49 1.91 5.22 20.38
C TRP A 49 1.51 5.55 21.83
N HIS A 50 2.41 5.28 22.79
CA HIS A 50 2.11 5.40 24.22
C HIS A 50 2.43 6.78 24.80
N SER A 51 3.18 7.63 24.10
CA SER A 51 3.47 8.98 24.55
C SER A 51 2.24 9.88 24.45
N TYR A 52 1.92 10.55 25.55
CA TYR A 52 0.77 11.43 25.65
C TYR A 52 0.79 12.53 24.58
N GLY A 53 -0.33 12.70 23.87
CA GLY A 53 -0.53 13.76 22.89
C GLY A 53 0.12 13.54 21.52
N VAL A 54 0.99 12.53 21.35
CA VAL A 54 1.68 12.28 20.08
C VAL A 54 0.70 11.94 18.96
N MET A 55 -0.20 10.98 19.17
CA MET A 55 -1.19 10.61 18.16
C MET A 55 -2.10 11.77 17.78
N THR A 56 -2.49 12.61 18.75
CA THR A 56 -3.24 13.84 18.50
C THR A 56 -2.45 14.83 17.64
N ALA A 57 -1.16 15.03 17.92
CA ALA A 57 -0.31 15.90 17.13
C ALA A 57 -0.14 15.38 15.69
N LEU A 58 0.03 14.07 15.49
CA LEU A 58 0.11 13.48 14.16
C LEU A 58 -1.20 13.62 13.37
N LEU A 59 -2.35 13.45 14.04
CA LEU A 59 -3.66 13.69 13.41
C LEU A 59 -3.86 15.17 13.04
N GLN A 60 -3.37 16.11 13.86
CA GLN A 60 -3.39 17.54 13.51
C GLN A 60 -2.64 17.84 12.22
N GLU A 61 -1.47 17.21 12.02
CA GLU A 61 -0.70 17.35 10.77
C GLU A 61 -1.50 16.86 9.56
N ILE A 62 -2.24 15.76 9.69
CA ILE A 62 -3.10 15.22 8.62
C ILE A 62 -4.27 16.16 8.30
N ILE A 63 -5.06 16.53 9.30
CA ILE A 63 -6.27 17.33 9.06
C ILE A 63 -5.95 18.75 8.60
N SER A 64 -4.77 19.28 8.95
CA SER A 64 -4.31 20.60 8.48
C SER A 64 -4.17 20.69 6.97
N VAL A 65 -4.01 19.55 6.29
CA VAL A 65 -3.85 19.46 4.83
C VAL A 65 -5.19 19.38 4.10
N TYR A 66 -6.28 19.01 4.76
CA TYR A 66 -7.59 18.82 4.11
C TYR A 66 -8.07 20.04 3.30
N PRO A 67 -7.96 21.29 3.78
CA PRO A 67 -8.36 22.45 2.99
C PRO A 67 -7.55 22.65 1.70
N LEU A 68 -6.37 22.04 1.59
CA LEU A 68 -5.46 22.16 0.45
C LEU A 68 -5.67 21.08 -0.61
N LEU A 69 -6.57 20.12 -0.37
CA LEU A 69 -6.85 19.03 -1.30
C LEU A 69 -7.79 19.44 -2.42
N ASN A 70 -8.74 20.34 -2.12
CA ASN A 70 -9.73 20.84 -3.07
C ASN A 70 -10.11 22.31 -2.75
N PRO A 71 -9.73 23.29 -3.59
CA PRO A 71 -8.92 23.16 -4.80
C PRO A 71 -7.50 22.64 -4.48
N PRO A 72 -6.81 22.01 -5.43
CA PRO A 72 -5.54 21.35 -5.17
C PRO A 72 -4.39 22.37 -5.06
N THR A 73 -4.21 22.96 -3.87
CA THR A 73 -3.21 24.01 -3.58
C THR A 73 -2.05 23.53 -2.70
N LEU A 74 -1.95 22.22 -2.46
CA LEU A 74 -0.86 21.63 -1.66
C LEU A 74 0.52 21.92 -2.25
N THR A 75 1.39 22.51 -1.44
CA THR A 75 2.77 22.84 -1.83
C THR A 75 3.74 21.71 -1.48
N GLY A 76 4.93 21.71 -2.10
CA GLY A 76 6.00 20.76 -1.80
C GLY A 76 6.40 20.71 -0.31
N PRO A 77 6.72 21.85 0.33
CA PRO A 77 7.04 21.89 1.77
C PRO A 77 5.93 21.32 2.65
N THR A 78 4.67 21.72 2.43
CA THR A 78 3.53 21.24 3.23
C THR A 78 3.30 19.73 3.03
N SER A 79 3.43 19.23 1.80
CA SER A 79 3.36 17.80 1.50
C SER A 79 4.47 17.02 2.21
N ASN A 80 5.71 17.52 2.19
CA ASN A 80 6.82 16.87 2.89
C ASN A 80 6.58 16.80 4.39
N ARG A 81 6.07 17.87 5.00
CA ARG A 81 5.76 17.92 6.43
C ARG A 81 4.74 16.86 6.84
N VAL A 82 3.59 16.79 6.16
CA VAL A 82 2.60 15.75 6.48
C VAL A 82 3.10 14.34 6.15
N CYS A 83 3.89 14.17 5.09
CA CYS A 83 4.50 12.87 4.75
C CYS A 83 5.45 12.38 5.86
N ASN A 84 6.16 13.26 6.56
CA ASN A 84 6.94 12.86 7.74
C ASN A 84 6.04 12.32 8.86
N ALA A 85 4.90 12.97 9.12
CA ALA A 85 3.91 12.45 10.06
C ALA A 85 3.34 11.09 9.61
N LEU A 86 3.04 10.93 8.33
CA LEU A 86 2.58 9.65 7.75
C LEU A 86 3.64 8.54 7.88
N ALA A 87 4.93 8.86 7.73
CA ALA A 87 6.01 7.89 7.92
C ALA A 87 6.09 7.39 9.38
N LEU A 88 5.78 8.25 10.36
CA LEU A 88 5.65 7.84 11.76
C LEU A 88 4.42 6.94 11.98
N LEU A 89 3.28 7.27 11.35
CA LEU A 89 2.11 6.37 11.39
C LEU A 89 2.39 5.02 10.71
N GLN A 90 3.19 5.00 9.64
CA GLN A 90 3.64 3.76 9.00
C GLN A 90 4.51 2.93 9.96
N CYS A 91 5.40 3.57 10.72
CA CYS A 91 6.20 2.90 11.76
C CYS A 91 5.29 2.22 12.79
N ILE A 92 4.31 2.93 13.33
CA ILE A 92 3.31 2.40 14.27
C ILE A 92 2.52 1.24 13.64
N ALA A 93 1.99 1.42 12.44
CA ALA A 93 1.23 0.39 11.73
C ALA A 93 2.04 -0.90 11.46
N SER A 94 3.36 -0.77 11.31
CA SER A 94 4.25 -1.89 11.03
C SER A 94 4.60 -2.73 12.26
N HIS A 95 4.57 -2.15 13.46
CA HIS A 95 5.04 -2.80 14.68
C HIS A 95 3.99 -3.77 15.27
N PRO A 96 4.37 -5.01 15.65
CA PRO A 96 3.42 -6.04 16.06
C PRO A 96 2.54 -5.64 17.26
N GLU A 97 3.11 -4.94 18.25
CA GLU A 97 2.37 -4.57 19.47
C GLU A 97 1.42 -3.39 19.28
N THR A 98 1.67 -2.48 18.33
CA THR A 98 0.83 -1.28 18.15
C THR A 98 -0.11 -1.38 16.95
N ARG A 99 0.17 -2.28 16.00
CA ARG A 99 -0.64 -2.48 14.78
C ARG A 99 -2.12 -2.64 15.07
N ILE A 100 -2.48 -3.49 16.03
CA ILE A 100 -3.89 -3.77 16.32
C ILE A 100 -4.57 -2.58 16.98
N HIS A 101 -3.87 -1.88 17.86
CA HIS A 101 -4.37 -0.65 18.48
C HIS A 101 -4.55 0.46 17.44
N PHE A 102 -3.62 0.58 16.49
CA PHE A 102 -3.71 1.50 15.37
C PHE A 102 -4.91 1.19 14.46
N LEU A 103 -5.17 -0.09 14.18
CA LEU A 103 -6.34 -0.55 13.43
C LEU A 103 -7.63 -0.17 14.15
N ASN A 104 -7.74 -0.52 15.43
CA ASN A 104 -8.93 -0.27 16.27
C ASN A 104 -9.21 1.21 16.50
N ALA A 105 -8.19 2.07 16.42
CA ALA A 105 -8.34 3.52 16.48
C ALA A 105 -8.90 4.14 15.18
N HIS A 106 -9.09 3.36 14.11
CA HIS A 106 -9.62 3.82 12.82
C HIS A 106 -8.82 4.97 12.18
N ILE A 107 -7.54 5.15 12.57
CA ILE A 107 -6.68 6.25 12.11
C ILE A 107 -6.47 6.20 10.59
N THR A 108 -6.48 5.00 10.00
CA THR A 108 -6.36 4.79 8.56
C THR A 108 -7.39 5.54 7.73
N LEU A 109 -8.60 5.74 8.26
CA LEU A 109 -9.69 6.41 7.55
C LEU A 109 -9.37 7.88 7.28
N PHE A 110 -8.55 8.52 8.11
CA PHE A 110 -8.09 9.90 7.91
C PHE A 110 -7.18 10.04 6.67
N LEU A 111 -6.67 8.94 6.12
CA LEU A 111 -5.81 8.95 4.94
C LEU A 111 -6.60 8.87 3.62
N TYR A 112 -7.89 8.52 3.67
CA TYR A 112 -8.67 8.28 2.46
C TYR A 112 -8.89 9.55 1.64
N PRO A 113 -9.09 10.74 2.24
CA PRO A 113 -9.09 11.99 1.49
C PRO A 113 -7.81 12.20 0.66
N PHE A 114 -6.64 11.79 1.18
CA PHE A 114 -5.37 11.89 0.46
C PHE A 114 -5.33 10.94 -0.74
N LEU A 115 -5.74 9.69 -0.54
CA LEU A 115 -5.83 8.66 -1.58
C LEU A 115 -6.83 9.02 -2.69
N ASN A 116 -7.89 9.76 -2.35
CA ASN A 116 -8.93 10.17 -3.28
C ASN A 116 -8.55 11.36 -4.19
N THR A 117 -7.40 12.00 -3.95
CA THR A 117 -6.94 13.14 -4.77
C THR A 117 -6.60 12.74 -6.21
N LEU A 118 -6.87 13.65 -7.15
CA LEU A 118 -6.66 13.40 -8.60
C LEU A 118 -5.50 14.22 -9.19
N SER A 119 -4.97 15.19 -8.45
CA SER A 119 -3.87 16.04 -8.93
C SER A 119 -2.60 15.21 -9.16
N LYS A 120 -2.06 15.30 -10.38
CA LYS A 120 -0.82 14.62 -10.79
C LYS A 120 0.45 15.42 -10.43
N SER A 121 0.31 16.53 -9.70
CA SER A 121 1.46 17.29 -9.24
C SER A 121 2.30 16.48 -8.24
N LYS A 122 3.62 16.73 -8.22
CA LYS A 122 4.57 16.01 -7.36
C LYS A 122 4.17 15.98 -5.87
N PRO A 123 3.67 17.08 -5.25
CA PRO A 123 3.22 17.06 -3.85
C PRO A 123 2.06 16.07 -3.61
N PHE A 124 1.12 15.97 -4.54
CA PHE A 124 -0.03 15.07 -4.41
C PHE A 124 0.32 13.61 -4.71
N GLU A 125 1.22 13.34 -5.66
CA GLU A 125 1.76 11.98 -5.87
C GLU A 125 2.52 11.49 -4.63
N TYR A 126 3.34 12.35 -4.02
CA TYR A 126 4.07 11.99 -2.82
C TYR A 126 3.15 11.75 -1.62
N LEU A 127 2.13 12.59 -1.44
CA LEU A 127 1.11 12.42 -0.41
C LEU A 127 0.38 11.08 -0.55
N ARG A 128 -0.05 10.72 -1.77
CA ARG A 128 -0.72 9.44 -2.05
C ARG A 128 0.20 8.26 -1.79
N LEU A 129 1.45 8.32 -2.26
CA LEU A 129 2.42 7.25 -2.08
C LEU A 129 2.68 6.96 -0.59
N THR A 130 2.93 8.01 0.21
CA THR A 130 3.21 7.83 1.65
C THR A 130 1.99 7.32 2.39
N SER A 131 0.78 7.78 2.01
CA SER A 131 -0.48 7.27 2.56
C SER A 131 -0.70 5.79 2.25
N LEU A 132 -0.43 5.36 1.00
CA LEU A 132 -0.43 3.95 0.62
C LEU A 132 0.62 3.16 1.40
N GLY A 133 1.75 3.76 1.75
CA GLY A 133 2.77 3.14 2.59
C GLY A 133 2.24 2.72 3.97
N VAL A 134 1.40 3.56 4.60
CA VAL A 134 0.74 3.24 5.88
C VAL A 134 -0.20 2.04 5.72
N ILE A 135 -1.04 2.04 4.70
CA ILE A 135 -1.97 0.92 4.43
C ILE A 135 -1.20 -0.36 4.07
N GLY A 136 -0.16 -0.24 3.25
CA GLY A 136 0.75 -1.31 2.87
C GLY A 136 1.44 -1.97 4.07
N ALA A 137 1.83 -1.17 5.08
CA ALA A 137 2.42 -1.69 6.31
C ALA A 137 1.43 -2.55 7.12
N LEU A 138 0.14 -2.17 7.17
CA LEU A 138 -0.89 -2.94 7.86
C LEU A 138 -1.11 -4.30 7.20
N VAL A 139 -1.32 -4.33 5.88
CA VAL A 139 -1.64 -5.56 5.15
C VAL A 139 -0.43 -6.48 4.94
N LYS A 140 0.80 -6.00 5.20
CA LYS A 140 2.03 -6.75 4.97
C LYS A 140 2.09 -8.08 5.73
N ASN A 141 1.52 -8.11 6.94
CA ASN A 141 1.61 -9.23 7.88
C ASN A 141 0.48 -10.25 7.73
N ASP A 142 -0.34 -10.15 6.68
CA ASP A 142 -1.37 -11.15 6.36
C ASP A 142 -2.37 -11.42 7.52
N SER A 143 -2.61 -10.41 8.36
CA SER A 143 -3.55 -10.51 9.48
C SER A 143 -5.00 -10.52 8.95
N PRO A 144 -5.78 -11.59 9.19
CA PRO A 144 -7.18 -11.65 8.75
C PRO A 144 -8.02 -10.52 9.34
N GLU A 145 -7.75 -10.09 10.56
CA GLU A 145 -8.46 -8.98 11.22
C GLU A 145 -8.25 -7.65 10.48
N VAL A 146 -7.01 -7.36 10.08
CA VAL A 146 -6.69 -6.19 9.24
C VAL A 146 -7.41 -6.27 7.90
N ILE A 147 -7.42 -7.44 7.26
CA ILE A 147 -8.11 -7.64 5.98
C ILE A 147 -9.61 -7.41 6.14
N ASN A 148 -10.26 -8.03 7.12
CA ASN A 148 -11.70 -7.87 7.38
C ASN A 148 -12.07 -6.41 7.66
N PHE A 149 -11.30 -5.72 8.50
CA PHE A 149 -11.50 -4.30 8.77
C PHE A 149 -11.43 -3.48 7.48
N LEU A 150 -10.36 -3.62 6.71
CA LEU A 150 -10.14 -2.83 5.50
C LEU A 150 -11.12 -3.18 4.37
N LEU A 151 -11.63 -4.41 4.29
CA LEU A 151 -12.67 -4.79 3.32
C LEU A 151 -14.02 -4.13 3.62
N SER A 152 -14.28 -3.76 4.88
CA SER A 152 -15.48 -3.01 5.26
C SER A 152 -15.45 -1.52 4.85
N THR A 153 -14.36 -1.08 4.21
CA THR A 153 -14.14 0.30 3.79
C THR A 153 -13.98 0.42 2.27
N GLU A 154 -13.83 1.66 1.79
CA GLU A 154 -13.61 1.98 0.38
C GLU A 154 -12.15 1.90 -0.10
N ILE A 155 -11.29 1.12 0.58
CA ILE A 155 -9.86 1.07 0.22
C ILE A 155 -9.61 0.43 -1.15
N ILE A 156 -10.36 -0.60 -1.54
CA ILE A 156 -10.17 -1.28 -2.83
C ILE A 156 -10.41 -0.31 -3.99
N PRO A 157 -11.57 0.40 -4.09
CA PRO A 157 -11.77 1.39 -5.14
C PRO A 157 -10.71 2.50 -5.19
N LEU A 158 -10.22 2.95 -4.03
CA LEU A 158 -9.13 3.93 -3.95
C LEU A 158 -7.82 3.37 -4.53
N CYS A 159 -7.44 2.15 -4.15
CA CYS A 159 -6.26 1.48 -4.68
C CYS A 159 -6.37 1.25 -6.20
N LEU A 160 -7.51 0.78 -6.70
CA LEU A 160 -7.74 0.55 -8.13
C LEU A 160 -7.58 1.82 -8.95
N ARG A 161 -8.09 2.96 -8.45
CA ARG A 161 -7.93 4.25 -9.13
C ARG A 161 -6.47 4.70 -9.21
N ILE A 162 -5.69 4.46 -8.15
CA ILE A 162 -4.26 4.78 -8.13
C ILE A 162 -3.47 3.80 -9.01
N MET A 163 -3.84 2.52 -9.04
CA MET A 163 -3.27 1.52 -9.96
C MET A 163 -3.44 1.92 -11.43
N GLU A 164 -4.54 2.58 -11.77
CA GLU A 164 -4.79 3.04 -13.13
C GLU A 164 -4.03 4.35 -13.45
N ASN A 165 -4.09 5.33 -12.55
CA ASN A 165 -3.73 6.73 -12.87
C ASN A 165 -2.48 7.28 -12.16
N GLY A 166 -1.90 6.57 -11.19
CA GLY A 166 -0.79 7.04 -10.37
C GLY A 166 0.59 6.90 -11.04
N SER A 167 1.62 7.43 -10.39
CA SER A 167 3.02 7.13 -10.74
C SER A 167 3.35 5.63 -10.59
N GLU A 168 4.38 5.15 -11.29
CA GLU A 168 4.77 3.72 -11.26
C GLU A 168 4.98 3.18 -9.84
N LEU A 169 5.59 3.98 -8.97
CA LEU A 169 5.82 3.62 -7.58
C LEU A 169 4.50 3.52 -6.80
N SER A 170 3.60 4.50 -6.96
CA SER A 170 2.25 4.45 -6.36
C SER A 170 1.44 3.27 -6.88
N LYS A 171 1.51 2.96 -8.19
CA LYS A 171 0.89 1.77 -8.79
C LYS A 171 1.41 0.49 -8.13
N THR A 172 2.72 0.41 -7.90
CA THR A 172 3.37 -0.76 -7.28
C THR A 172 2.87 -0.99 -5.85
N VAL A 173 2.76 0.06 -5.04
CA VAL A 173 2.25 -0.07 -3.67
C VAL A 173 0.75 -0.38 -3.67
N ALA A 174 -0.03 0.26 -4.53
CA ALA A 174 -1.47 0.04 -4.63
C ALA A 174 -1.81 -1.39 -5.08
N ILE A 175 -1.13 -1.93 -6.10
CA ILE A 175 -1.34 -3.31 -6.54
C ILE A 175 -0.85 -4.32 -5.49
N PHE A 176 0.22 -4.00 -4.74
CA PHE A 176 0.63 -4.85 -3.61
C PHE A 176 -0.49 -4.97 -2.57
N ILE A 177 -1.17 -3.87 -2.23
CA ILE A 177 -2.31 -3.87 -1.31
C ILE A 177 -3.47 -4.70 -1.87
N VAL A 178 -3.85 -4.51 -3.14
CA VAL A 178 -4.91 -5.31 -3.78
C VAL A 178 -4.53 -6.79 -3.86
N GLN A 179 -3.27 -7.11 -4.13
CA GLN A 179 -2.78 -8.48 -4.11
C GLN A 179 -2.93 -9.10 -2.73
N LYS A 180 -2.67 -8.36 -1.64
CA LYS A 180 -2.86 -8.86 -0.27
C LYS A 180 -4.32 -9.21 0.02
N PHE A 181 -5.28 -8.42 -0.45
CA PHE A 181 -6.70 -8.78 -0.39
C PHE A 181 -7.01 -10.06 -1.18
N LEU A 182 -6.45 -10.22 -2.38
CA LEU A 182 -6.67 -11.44 -3.20
C LEU A 182 -5.98 -12.69 -2.63
N CYS A 183 -4.90 -12.53 -1.88
CA CYS A 183 -4.21 -13.63 -1.22
C CYS A 183 -5.02 -14.18 -0.03
N ASP A 184 -5.83 -13.35 0.63
CA ASP A 184 -6.77 -13.76 1.67
C ASP A 184 -8.07 -14.33 1.06
N ASP A 185 -8.58 -15.42 1.62
CA ASP A 185 -9.78 -16.09 1.07
C ASP A 185 -11.04 -15.23 1.21
N VAL A 186 -11.20 -14.48 2.31
CA VAL A 186 -12.34 -13.56 2.49
C VAL A 186 -12.23 -12.42 1.48
N GLY A 187 -11.04 -11.87 1.28
CA GLY A 187 -10.80 -10.82 0.29
C GLY A 187 -11.02 -11.29 -1.16
N LEU A 188 -10.59 -12.51 -1.51
CA LEU A 188 -10.89 -13.11 -2.82
C LEU A 188 -12.40 -13.30 -3.01
N GLN A 189 -13.11 -13.84 -2.02
CA GLN A 189 -14.56 -14.00 -2.10
C GLN A 189 -15.29 -12.66 -2.21
N TYR A 190 -14.83 -11.63 -1.47
CA TYR A 190 -15.39 -10.28 -1.55
C TYR A 190 -15.29 -9.67 -2.96
N ILE A 191 -14.10 -9.78 -3.58
CA ILE A 191 -13.85 -9.25 -4.93
C ILE A 191 -14.66 -10.03 -5.98
N CYS A 192 -14.76 -11.35 -5.83
CA CYS A 192 -15.47 -12.22 -6.77
C CYS A 192 -16.97 -12.36 -6.45
N GLN A 193 -17.48 -11.66 -5.43
CA GLN A 193 -18.86 -11.79 -4.95
C GLN A 193 -19.87 -11.34 -6.00
N THR A 194 -19.59 -10.21 -6.64
CA THR A 194 -20.44 -9.62 -7.68
C THR A 194 -19.66 -9.42 -8.98
N TYR A 195 -20.39 -9.37 -10.08
CA TYR A 195 -19.81 -9.13 -11.39
C TYR A 195 -19.10 -7.77 -11.44
N GLU A 196 -19.68 -6.74 -10.85
CA GLU A 196 -19.16 -5.37 -10.86
C GLU A 196 -17.81 -5.29 -10.14
N ARG A 197 -17.68 -5.93 -8.97
CA ARG A 197 -16.42 -5.93 -8.21
C ARG A 197 -15.31 -6.68 -8.95
N PHE A 198 -15.62 -7.86 -9.48
CA PHE A 198 -14.67 -8.62 -10.28
C PHE A 198 -14.25 -7.84 -11.53
N TYR A 199 -15.22 -7.29 -12.26
CA TYR A 199 -14.98 -6.53 -13.48
C TYR A 199 -14.11 -5.29 -13.22
N ALA A 200 -14.34 -4.56 -12.13
CA ALA A 200 -13.52 -3.41 -11.75
C ALA A 200 -12.04 -3.80 -11.57
N VAL A 201 -11.76 -4.90 -10.85
CA VAL A 201 -10.38 -5.39 -10.66
C VAL A 201 -9.79 -5.89 -11.99
N ALA A 202 -10.53 -6.72 -12.73
CA ALA A 202 -10.05 -7.28 -14.00
C ALA A 202 -9.77 -6.21 -15.06
N SER A 203 -10.62 -5.19 -15.16
CA SER A 203 -10.44 -4.07 -16.10
C SER A 203 -9.17 -3.28 -15.80
N VAL A 204 -8.91 -2.95 -14.53
CA VAL A 204 -7.69 -2.22 -14.14
C VAL A 204 -6.45 -3.08 -14.36
N LEU A 205 -6.48 -4.38 -14.02
CA LEU A 205 -5.37 -5.29 -14.30
C LEU A 205 -5.09 -5.42 -15.80
N ASN A 206 -6.13 -5.46 -16.64
CA ASN A 206 -5.99 -5.47 -18.10
C ASN A 206 -5.28 -4.19 -18.60
N ASN A 207 -5.76 -3.02 -18.17
CA ASN A 207 -5.13 -1.74 -18.50
C ASN A 207 -3.65 -1.69 -18.09
N MET A 208 -3.31 -2.25 -16.92
CA MET A 208 -1.93 -2.37 -16.47
C MET A 208 -1.10 -3.30 -17.35
N VAL A 209 -1.62 -4.46 -17.76
CA VAL A 209 -0.90 -5.36 -18.69
C VAL A 209 -0.59 -4.65 -20.00
N MET A 210 -1.54 -3.92 -20.57
CA MET A 210 -1.32 -3.19 -21.83
C MET A 210 -0.22 -2.14 -21.69
N GLN A 211 -0.15 -1.43 -20.56
CA GLN A 211 0.94 -0.48 -20.26
C GLN A 211 2.29 -1.18 -20.00
N LEU A 212 2.28 -2.42 -19.54
CA LEU A 212 3.49 -3.20 -19.27
C LEU A 212 4.17 -3.70 -20.53
N VAL A 213 3.44 -3.81 -21.65
CA VAL A 213 4.03 -4.16 -22.96
C VAL A 213 5.08 -3.14 -23.39
N ASP A 214 4.85 -1.86 -23.11
CA ASP A 214 5.80 -0.79 -23.47
C ASP A 214 6.85 -0.55 -22.38
N SER A 215 6.42 -0.52 -21.12
CA SER A 215 7.29 -0.12 -19.99
C SER A 215 8.19 -1.25 -19.48
N PHE A 216 7.78 -2.52 -19.68
CA PHE A 216 8.46 -3.70 -19.15
C PHE A 216 8.76 -3.62 -17.63
N ALA A 217 7.92 -2.90 -16.87
CA ALA A 217 8.12 -2.71 -15.43
C ALA A 217 7.94 -4.02 -14.65
N PHE A 218 9.04 -4.75 -14.45
CA PHE A 218 9.07 -6.10 -13.90
C PHE A 218 8.37 -6.24 -12.53
N ARG A 219 8.56 -5.28 -11.62
CA ARG A 219 7.94 -5.34 -10.29
C ARG A 219 6.41 -5.28 -10.37
N LEU A 220 5.87 -4.42 -11.24
CA LEU A 220 4.43 -4.34 -11.50
C LEU A 220 3.91 -5.63 -12.14
N LEU A 221 4.59 -6.14 -13.17
CA LEU A 221 4.22 -7.38 -13.85
C LEU A 221 4.11 -8.56 -12.86
N LYS A 222 5.06 -8.68 -11.92
CA LYS A 222 5.02 -9.71 -10.89
C LYS A 222 3.75 -9.65 -10.02
N HIS A 223 3.34 -8.46 -9.61
CA HIS A 223 2.10 -8.28 -8.85
C HIS A 223 0.87 -8.59 -9.70
N VAL A 224 0.84 -8.14 -10.96
CA VAL A 224 -0.27 -8.40 -11.90
C VAL A 224 -0.48 -9.90 -12.11
N ILE A 225 0.59 -10.66 -12.40
CA ILE A 225 0.51 -12.12 -12.59
C ILE A 225 -0.02 -12.80 -11.32
N ARG A 226 0.45 -12.39 -10.14
CA ARG A 226 -0.03 -12.96 -8.86
C ARG A 226 -1.50 -12.64 -8.57
N CYS A 227 -1.97 -11.46 -8.96
CA CYS A 227 -3.38 -11.10 -8.84
C CYS A 227 -4.25 -11.99 -9.74
N TYR A 228 -3.89 -12.15 -11.02
CA TYR A 228 -4.61 -13.04 -11.93
C TYR A 228 -4.59 -14.49 -11.46
N LEU A 229 -3.46 -14.99 -10.97
CA LEU A 229 -3.36 -16.34 -10.41
C LEU A 229 -4.37 -16.55 -9.28
N ARG A 230 -4.42 -15.65 -8.27
CA ARG A 230 -5.40 -15.80 -7.19
C ARG A 230 -6.85 -15.63 -7.65
N LEU A 231 -7.12 -14.73 -8.60
CA LEU A 231 -8.45 -14.63 -9.20
C LEU A 231 -8.88 -15.96 -9.85
N SER A 232 -7.95 -16.69 -10.47
CA SER A 232 -8.25 -17.99 -11.09
C SER A 232 -8.61 -19.11 -10.11
N ASP A 233 -8.39 -18.92 -8.81
CA ASP A 233 -8.79 -19.89 -7.79
C ASP A 233 -10.28 -19.80 -7.45
N ASN A 234 -10.93 -18.68 -7.76
CA ASN A 234 -12.38 -18.56 -7.65
C ASN A 234 -13.05 -19.10 -8.94
N PRO A 235 -13.97 -20.08 -8.87
CA PRO A 235 -14.56 -20.70 -10.05
C PRO A 235 -15.25 -19.74 -11.03
N ARG A 236 -15.93 -18.69 -10.52
CA ARG A 236 -16.64 -17.71 -11.35
C ARG A 236 -15.67 -16.78 -12.06
N ALA A 237 -14.66 -16.29 -11.33
CA ALA A 237 -13.61 -15.46 -11.90
C ALA A 237 -12.77 -16.24 -12.91
N ARG A 238 -12.45 -17.50 -12.61
CA ARG A 238 -11.75 -18.42 -13.53
C ARG A 238 -12.48 -18.55 -14.86
N GLU A 239 -13.79 -18.77 -14.84
CA GLU A 239 -14.61 -18.85 -16.06
C GLU A 239 -14.50 -17.56 -16.88
N ALA A 240 -14.68 -16.41 -16.24
CA ALA A 240 -14.57 -15.12 -16.92
C ALA A 240 -13.17 -14.87 -17.50
N LEU A 241 -12.11 -15.20 -16.74
CA LEU A 241 -10.71 -15.04 -17.16
C LEU A 241 -10.34 -15.89 -18.37
N ARG A 242 -11.01 -17.03 -18.63
CA ARG A 242 -10.80 -17.79 -19.87
C ARG A 242 -11.08 -16.93 -21.11
N HIS A 243 -12.03 -16.01 -21.01
CA HIS A 243 -12.42 -15.15 -22.12
C HIS A 243 -11.74 -13.78 -22.12
N CYS A 244 -11.31 -13.27 -20.95
CA CYS A 244 -10.80 -11.90 -20.83
C CYS A 244 -9.35 -11.76 -20.36
N LEU A 245 -8.59 -12.86 -20.18
CA LEU A 245 -7.16 -12.74 -19.88
C LEU A 245 -6.44 -11.97 -21.01
N PRO A 246 -5.65 -10.93 -20.71
CA PRO A 246 -4.92 -10.17 -21.72
C PRO A 246 -3.94 -11.03 -22.52
N GLU A 247 -3.95 -10.90 -23.85
CA GLU A 247 -3.11 -11.69 -24.76
C GLU A 247 -1.60 -11.62 -24.47
N PRO A 248 -1.01 -10.49 -24.02
CA PRO A 248 0.40 -10.44 -23.64
C PRO A 248 0.82 -11.41 -22.52
N LEU A 249 -0.14 -11.90 -21.72
CA LEU A 249 0.10 -12.94 -20.72
C LEU A 249 0.05 -14.36 -21.30
N ARG A 250 -0.39 -14.53 -22.56
CA ARG A 250 -0.53 -15.80 -23.28
C ARG A 250 0.57 -16.01 -24.32
N ASP A 251 0.96 -14.96 -25.03
CA ASP A 251 1.76 -15.02 -26.26
C ASP A 251 3.29 -14.86 -26.06
N ALA A 252 3.77 -15.09 -24.83
CA ALA A 252 5.18 -14.96 -24.45
C ALA A 252 5.78 -13.53 -24.56
N THR A 253 4.96 -12.47 -24.73
CA THR A 253 5.41 -11.06 -24.72
C THR A 253 6.38 -10.75 -23.57
N PHE A 254 6.14 -11.29 -22.37
CA PHE A 254 6.97 -11.05 -21.19
C PHE A 254 8.07 -12.08 -20.94
N ALA A 255 8.33 -13.02 -21.85
CA ALA A 255 9.28 -14.12 -21.63
C ALA A 255 10.70 -13.63 -21.30
N GLN A 256 11.16 -12.57 -21.98
CA GLN A 256 12.48 -12.00 -21.74
C GLN A 256 12.56 -11.28 -20.39
N VAL A 257 11.53 -10.51 -20.02
CA VAL A 257 11.46 -9.81 -18.72
C VAL A 257 11.40 -10.79 -17.55
N LEU A 258 10.74 -11.93 -17.75
CA LEU A 258 10.61 -12.97 -16.73
C LEU A 258 11.79 -13.93 -16.69
N LYS A 259 12.79 -13.81 -17.58
CA LYS A 259 13.82 -14.84 -17.83
C LYS A 259 14.46 -15.40 -16.56
N ASP A 260 14.77 -14.55 -15.59
CA ASP A 260 15.48 -14.95 -14.37
C ASP A 260 14.57 -15.13 -13.13
N ASP A 261 13.29 -14.73 -13.18
CA ASP A 261 12.33 -14.93 -12.07
C ASP A 261 11.49 -16.20 -12.25
N HIS A 262 12.08 -17.31 -11.84
CA HIS A 262 11.46 -18.63 -11.86
C HIS A 262 10.14 -18.70 -11.09
N ASN A 263 10.00 -17.96 -9.99
CA ASN A 263 8.78 -17.98 -9.19
C ASN A 263 7.62 -17.32 -9.95
N THR A 264 7.88 -16.19 -10.61
CA THR A 264 6.85 -15.49 -11.40
C THR A 264 6.50 -16.27 -12.67
N LYS A 265 7.49 -16.92 -13.33
CA LYS A 265 7.20 -17.85 -14.44
C LYS A 265 6.28 -19.00 -14.03
N LYS A 266 6.55 -19.63 -12.87
CA LYS A 266 5.69 -20.69 -12.33
C LYS A 266 4.28 -20.19 -12.06
N CYS A 267 4.14 -18.98 -11.52
CA CYS A 267 2.82 -18.37 -11.29
C CYS A 267 2.06 -18.17 -12.61
N LEU A 268 2.73 -17.67 -13.66
CA LEU A 268 2.12 -17.48 -14.97
C LEU A 268 1.74 -18.82 -15.62
N ALA A 269 2.61 -19.82 -15.54
CA ALA A 269 2.31 -21.16 -16.06
C ALA A 269 1.11 -21.79 -15.32
N GLN A 270 1.06 -21.69 -13.99
CA GLN A 270 -0.07 -22.21 -13.21
C GLN A 270 -1.38 -21.48 -13.54
N LEU A 271 -1.33 -20.16 -13.75
CA LEU A 271 -2.49 -19.39 -14.21
C LEU A 271 -3.01 -19.92 -15.54
N LEU A 272 -2.13 -20.16 -16.52
CA LEU A 272 -2.52 -20.69 -17.82
C LEU A 272 -3.10 -22.11 -17.71
N ILE A 273 -2.54 -22.97 -16.85
CA ILE A 273 -3.08 -24.31 -16.55
C ILE A 273 -4.49 -24.21 -15.97
N ASN A 274 -4.69 -23.36 -14.96
CA ASN A 274 -5.99 -23.14 -14.33
C ASN A 274 -7.06 -22.73 -15.36
N LEU A 275 -6.68 -22.01 -16.42
CA LEU A 275 -7.59 -21.55 -17.46
C LEU A 275 -7.76 -22.56 -18.61
N SER A 276 -6.81 -23.46 -18.83
CA SER A 276 -6.90 -24.51 -19.86
C SER A 276 -7.75 -25.71 -19.46
N ASP A 277 -7.91 -25.96 -18.16
CA ASP A 277 -8.80 -27.01 -17.66
C ASP A 277 -10.25 -26.66 -18.01
N VAL A 278 -10.69 -27.09 -19.19
CA VAL A 278 -12.11 -27.22 -19.51
C VAL A 278 -12.61 -28.28 -18.54
N ALA A 279 -13.34 -27.87 -17.50
CA ALA A 279 -14.10 -28.81 -16.70
C ALA A 279 -14.93 -29.61 -17.70
N VAL A 280 -14.55 -30.87 -17.89
CA VAL A 280 -15.33 -31.83 -18.67
C VAL A 280 -16.67 -31.88 -17.95
N VAL A 281 -17.62 -31.09 -18.44
CA VAL A 281 -19.02 -31.19 -18.05
C VAL A 281 -19.41 -32.56 -18.56
N ASN A 282 -19.33 -33.56 -17.66
CA ASN A 282 -19.88 -34.87 -17.91
C ASN A 282 -21.34 -34.65 -18.29
N GLN A 283 -21.65 -35.10 -19.52
CA GLN A 283 -22.97 -35.12 -20.13
C GLN A 283 -23.99 -35.85 -19.25
#